data_AF-A0A2H6NKI1-F1
#
_entry.id   AF-A0A2H6NKI1-F1
#
_cell.length_a   1.000
_cell.length_b   1.000
_cell.length_c   1.000
_cell.angle_alpha   90.00
_cell.angle_beta   90.00
_cell.angle_gamma   90.00
#
_symmetry.space_group_name_H-M   'P 1'
#
loop_
_entity.id
_entity.type
_entity.pdbx_description
1 polymer ?
#
loop_
_entity_poly.entity_id
_entity_poly.type
_entity_poly.pdbx_seq_one_letter_code
_entity_poly.pdbx_strand_id
1 'polypeptide(L)'
;DVVAACRDTGYDWFEQLLQNLLKSEEDASYKPVKKACTQLVDNLVEHILKYEESLADSDNKGVNSSRLVACITTLFLFSKIRPQLMVKHAMTMQPYLTTKCSNQNDFMVICNVAKILELVVPLMEHPSETFLATMEEDLMKLIIKHGMTVVQHCVSCLGAVVNKVTQNFKFVWACFNRYYGALSKLKNQHQEDPNSTILTANKPALLRSLFTVGALCRHFDFDQEDFKGNSKVNIKDKVLELLMYFTKHSDEEVQTKAIIGLGFAFIQHPSLMFEQEVKTL
;
A
#
# COMPACT_ATOMS: atom_id res chain seq x y z
N ASP A 1 1.71 4.19 -25.31
CA ASP A 1 2.29 5.51 -25.68
C ASP A 1 1.66 6.68 -24.95
N VAL A 2 0.35 6.93 -25.06
CA VAL A 2 -0.32 8.07 -24.38
C VAL A 2 -0.06 8.10 -22.86
N VAL A 3 -0.32 6.99 -22.15
CA VAL A 3 -0.09 6.91 -20.68
C VAL A 3 1.39 7.05 -20.31
N ALA A 4 2.30 6.62 -21.18
CA ALA A 4 3.73 6.79 -20.95
C ALA A 4 4.14 8.27 -21.11
N ALA A 5 3.63 8.95 -22.13
CA ALA A 5 3.89 10.36 -22.40
C ALA A 5 3.31 11.30 -21.33
N CYS A 6 2.19 10.93 -20.70
CA CYS A 6 1.54 11.75 -19.67
C CYS A 6 2.07 11.55 -18.25
N ARG A 7 3.15 10.77 -18.07
CA ARG A 7 3.71 10.47 -16.74
C ARG A 7 4.06 11.73 -15.93
N ASP A 8 4.58 12.77 -16.59
CA ASP A 8 5.04 13.98 -15.93
C ASP A 8 3.93 15.04 -15.76
N THR A 9 2.89 14.98 -16.60
CA THR A 9 1.75 15.93 -16.57
C THR A 9 0.60 15.47 -15.67
N GLY A 10 0.63 14.20 -15.24
CA GLY A 10 -0.45 13.57 -14.46
C GLY A 10 -1.55 12.93 -15.33
N TYR A 11 -2.44 12.20 -14.66
CA TYR A 11 -3.46 11.35 -15.30
C TYR A 11 -4.90 11.80 -15.07
N ASP A 12 -5.12 12.92 -14.37
CA ASP A 12 -6.45 13.40 -13.99
C ASP A 12 -7.38 13.61 -15.20
N TRP A 13 -6.83 14.11 -16.31
CA TRP A 13 -7.59 14.29 -17.55
C TRP A 13 -8.08 12.95 -18.14
N PHE A 14 -7.25 11.89 -18.06
CA PHE A 14 -7.57 10.57 -18.58
C PHE A 14 -8.63 9.90 -17.70
N GLU A 15 -8.48 10.04 -16.38
CA GLU A 15 -9.46 9.58 -15.40
C GLU A 15 -10.83 10.24 -15.63
N GLN A 16 -10.85 11.57 -15.78
CA GLN A 16 -12.09 12.31 -16.04
C GLN A 16 -12.74 11.92 -17.37
N LEU A 17 -11.95 11.74 -18.43
CA LEU A 17 -12.44 11.30 -19.73
C LEU A 17 -13.10 9.92 -19.61
N LEU A 18 -12.40 8.95 -19.04
CA LEU A 18 -12.90 7.58 -18.90
C LEU A 18 -14.14 7.52 -18.00
N GLN A 19 -14.16 8.29 -16.91
CA GLN A 19 -15.32 8.39 -16.02
C GLN A 19 -16.54 8.97 -16.74
N ASN A 20 -16.37 10.03 -17.53
CA ASN A 20 -17.45 10.65 -18.28
C ASN A 20 -18.04 9.69 -19.33
N LEU A 21 -17.18 8.98 -20.08
CA LEU A 21 -17.61 8.02 -21.10
C LEU A 21 -18.40 6.84 -20.50
N LEU A 22 -17.97 6.32 -19.35
CA LEU A 22 -18.68 5.23 -18.68
C LEU A 22 -19.99 5.71 -18.04
N LYS A 23 -20.00 6.92 -17.49
CA LYS A 23 -21.20 7.52 -16.86
C LYS A 23 -22.29 7.83 -17.89
N SER A 24 -21.94 8.27 -19.10
CA SER A 24 -22.92 8.56 -20.15
C SER A 24 -23.75 7.35 -20.59
N GLU A 25 -23.29 6.13 -20.29
CA GLU A 25 -23.98 4.88 -20.65
C GLU A 25 -24.53 4.12 -19.43
N GLU A 26 -24.62 4.76 -18.25
CA GLU A 26 -25.01 4.07 -17.02
C GLU A 26 -26.44 3.49 -17.10
N ASP A 27 -27.38 4.26 -17.65
CA ASP A 27 -28.79 3.87 -17.82
C ASP A 27 -29.10 3.33 -19.23
N ALA A 28 -28.10 3.26 -20.11
CA ALA A 28 -28.28 2.77 -21.46
C ALA A 28 -28.48 1.24 -21.50
N SER A 29 -29.44 0.78 -22.30
CA SER A 29 -29.67 -0.65 -22.54
C SER A 29 -28.50 -1.32 -23.28
N TYR A 30 -27.82 -0.57 -24.13
CA TYR A 30 -26.63 -0.97 -24.84
C TYR A 30 -25.43 -0.15 -24.34
N LYS A 31 -24.36 -0.83 -23.91
CA LYS A 31 -23.17 -0.21 -23.27
C LYS A 31 -21.88 -0.47 -24.07
N PRO A 32 -21.71 0.14 -25.27
CA PRO A 32 -20.57 -0.11 -26.14
C PRO A 32 -19.25 0.36 -25.52
N VAL A 33 -19.21 1.47 -24.78
CA VAL A 33 -17.99 1.92 -24.09
C VAL A 33 -17.55 0.88 -23.07
N LYS A 34 -18.50 0.33 -22.28
CA LYS A 34 -18.17 -0.73 -21.32
C LYS A 34 -17.57 -1.95 -22.01
N LYS A 35 -18.16 -2.40 -23.13
CA LYS A 35 -17.65 -3.54 -23.90
C LYS A 35 -16.24 -3.27 -24.45
N ALA A 36 -16.02 -2.08 -25.01
CA ALA A 36 -14.71 -1.69 -25.52
C ALA A 36 -13.66 -1.63 -24.39
N CYS A 37 -14.00 -1.07 -23.23
CA CYS A 37 -13.12 -1.05 -22.06
C CYS A 37 -12.75 -2.46 -21.58
N THR A 38 -13.73 -3.38 -21.53
CA THR A 38 -13.46 -4.79 -21.20
C THR A 38 -12.49 -5.42 -22.19
N GLN A 39 -12.72 -5.26 -23.49
CA GLN A 39 -11.83 -5.81 -24.51
C GLN A 39 -10.42 -5.22 -24.44
N LEU A 40 -10.30 -3.91 -24.21
CA LEU A 40 -9.01 -3.25 -24.06
C LEU A 40 -8.24 -3.79 -22.86
N VAL A 41 -8.90 -3.94 -21.71
CA VAL A 41 -8.30 -4.50 -20.49
C VAL A 41 -7.87 -5.95 -20.72
N ASP A 42 -8.74 -6.77 -21.30
CA ASP A 42 -8.46 -8.19 -21.57
C ASP A 42 -7.25 -8.36 -22.50
N ASN A 43 -7.26 -7.65 -23.63
CA ASN A 43 -6.17 -7.68 -24.59
C ASN A 43 -4.86 -7.15 -24.00
N LEU A 44 -4.93 -6.16 -23.10
CA LEU A 44 -3.74 -5.59 -22.48
C LEU A 44 -3.11 -6.56 -21.47
N VAL A 45 -3.93 -7.29 -20.70
CA VAL A 45 -3.44 -8.37 -19.82
C VAL A 45 -2.83 -9.50 -20.64
N GLU A 46 -3.49 -9.94 -21.71
CA GLU A 46 -2.95 -10.97 -22.60
C GLU A 46 -1.65 -10.52 -23.27
N HIS A 47 -1.57 -9.24 -23.65
CA HIS A 47 -0.35 -8.66 -24.22
C HIS A 47 0.80 -8.68 -23.21
N ILE A 48 0.55 -8.35 -21.94
CA ILE A 48 1.56 -8.43 -20.88
C ILE A 48 2.07 -9.87 -20.73
N LEU A 49 1.18 -10.86 -20.71
CA LEU A 49 1.57 -12.28 -20.55
C LEU A 49 2.42 -12.79 -21.71
N LYS A 50 1.97 -12.58 -22.95
CA LYS A 50 2.73 -12.96 -24.16
C LYS A 50 4.09 -12.27 -24.21
N TYR A 51 4.15 -11.04 -23.71
CA TYR A 51 5.37 -10.28 -23.66
C TYR A 51 6.40 -10.88 -22.70
N GLU A 52 5.97 -11.36 -21.54
CA GLU A 52 6.86 -12.05 -20.60
C GLU A 52 7.41 -13.37 -21.16
N GLU A 53 6.57 -14.16 -21.83
CA GLU A 53 7.00 -15.38 -22.51
C GLU A 53 8.12 -15.08 -23.52
N SER A 54 7.99 -14.01 -24.31
CA SER A 54 9.02 -13.60 -25.28
C SER A 54 10.31 -13.04 -24.67
N LEU A 55 10.25 -12.53 -23.44
CA LEU A 55 11.41 -11.98 -22.72
C LEU A 55 12.24 -13.06 -22.03
N ALA A 56 11.63 -14.20 -21.69
CA ALA A 56 12.39 -15.36 -21.20
C ALA A 56 13.44 -15.83 -22.24
N ASP A 57 13.20 -15.52 -23.52
CA ASP A 57 14.03 -15.92 -24.66
C ASP A 57 15.01 -14.83 -25.16
N SER A 58 15.06 -13.62 -24.55
CA SER A 58 15.88 -12.51 -25.07
C SER A 58 16.57 -11.61 -24.02
N ASP A 59 17.80 -11.16 -24.33
CA ASP A 59 18.67 -10.37 -23.43
C ASP A 59 18.33 -8.86 -23.32
N ASN A 60 17.30 -8.37 -24.00
CA ASN A 60 16.98 -6.93 -24.09
C ASN A 60 16.13 -6.40 -22.92
N LYS A 61 16.64 -6.39 -21.68
CA LYS A 61 15.82 -6.10 -20.48
C LYS A 61 15.44 -4.62 -20.24
N GLY A 62 16.21 -3.66 -20.78
CA GLY A 62 16.12 -2.24 -20.40
C GLY A 62 14.91 -1.47 -20.94
N VAL A 63 14.78 -1.33 -22.27
CA VAL A 63 13.66 -0.63 -22.95
C VAL A 63 12.31 -1.27 -22.60
N ASN A 64 12.36 -2.57 -22.37
CA ASN A 64 11.22 -3.45 -22.19
C ASN A 64 10.48 -3.25 -20.84
N SER A 65 11.22 -2.87 -19.79
CA SER A 65 10.65 -2.55 -18.48
C SER A 65 9.72 -1.32 -18.48
N SER A 66 9.98 -0.32 -19.33
CA SER A 66 9.18 0.91 -19.40
C SER A 66 7.79 0.69 -19.98
N ARG A 67 7.69 -0.20 -20.98
CA ARG A 67 6.42 -0.59 -21.61
C ARG A 67 5.55 -1.36 -20.63
N LEU A 68 6.14 -2.29 -19.86
CA LEU A 68 5.42 -3.01 -18.81
C LEU A 68 4.84 -2.03 -17.78
N VAL A 69 5.63 -1.07 -17.29
CA VAL A 69 5.13 -0.02 -16.38
C VAL A 69 3.96 0.73 -17.01
N ALA A 70 4.04 1.13 -18.28
CA ALA A 70 2.95 1.83 -18.95
C ALA A 70 1.67 0.98 -19.08
N CYS A 71 1.80 -0.30 -19.40
CA CYS A 71 0.67 -1.22 -19.48
C CYS A 71 0.00 -1.42 -18.11
N ILE A 72 0.79 -1.71 -17.08
CA ILE A 72 0.28 -1.88 -15.70
C ILE A 72 -0.32 -0.57 -15.17
N THR A 73 0.28 0.59 -15.47
CA THR A 73 -0.28 1.90 -15.11
C THR A 73 -1.63 2.12 -15.80
N THR A 74 -1.75 1.74 -17.07
CA THR A 74 -3.02 1.81 -17.80
C THR A 74 -4.08 0.92 -17.15
N LEU A 75 -3.73 -0.32 -16.78
CA LEU A 75 -4.63 -1.22 -16.05
C LEU A 75 -5.05 -0.64 -14.69
N PHE A 76 -4.13 0.02 -13.98
CA PHE A 76 -4.45 0.72 -12.74
C PHE A 76 -5.47 1.86 -12.97
N LEU A 77 -5.29 2.67 -14.01
CA LEU A 77 -6.24 3.74 -14.35
C LEU A 77 -7.64 3.18 -14.64
N PHE A 78 -7.75 2.09 -15.42
CA PHE A 78 -9.03 1.40 -15.63
C PHE A 78 -9.62 0.87 -14.33
N SER A 79 -8.78 0.27 -13.47
CA SER A 79 -9.22 -0.27 -12.17
C SER A 79 -9.73 0.83 -11.25
N LYS A 80 -9.10 2.00 -11.25
CA LYS A 80 -9.52 3.15 -10.43
C LYS A 80 -10.92 3.65 -10.78
N ILE A 81 -11.26 3.65 -12.08
CA ILE A 81 -12.57 4.12 -12.55
C ILE A 81 -13.64 3.02 -12.47
N ARG A 82 -13.31 1.79 -12.87
CA ARG A 82 -14.24 0.66 -12.86
C ARG A 82 -13.52 -0.64 -12.48
N PRO A 83 -13.35 -0.91 -11.16
CA PRO A 83 -12.59 -2.07 -10.68
C PRO A 83 -13.09 -3.42 -11.20
N GLN A 84 -14.39 -3.55 -11.50
CA GLN A 84 -14.99 -4.79 -12.01
C GLN A 84 -14.37 -5.27 -13.33
N LEU A 85 -13.73 -4.38 -14.11
CA LEU A 85 -13.03 -4.75 -15.35
C LEU A 85 -11.82 -5.67 -15.09
N MET A 86 -11.24 -5.62 -13.89
CA MET A 86 -10.01 -6.32 -13.53
C MET A 86 -10.20 -7.48 -12.57
N VAL A 87 -11.43 -7.74 -12.08
CA VAL A 87 -11.72 -8.80 -11.10
C VAL A 87 -11.26 -10.18 -11.60
N LYS A 88 -11.58 -10.55 -12.84
CA LYS A 88 -11.16 -11.83 -13.43
C LYS A 88 -9.66 -11.96 -13.66
N HIS A 89 -8.93 -10.84 -13.63
CA HIS A 89 -7.48 -10.78 -13.87
C HIS A 89 -6.67 -10.66 -12.57
N ALA A 90 -7.32 -10.61 -11.40
CA ALA A 90 -6.65 -10.41 -10.12
C ALA A 90 -5.58 -11.48 -9.84
N MET A 91 -5.89 -12.76 -10.09
CA MET A 91 -4.93 -13.85 -9.92
C MET A 91 -3.76 -13.75 -10.89
N THR A 92 -3.99 -13.29 -12.12
CA THR A 92 -2.95 -13.03 -13.12
C THR A 92 -2.02 -11.89 -12.70
N MET A 93 -2.52 -10.91 -11.96
CA MET A 93 -1.73 -9.77 -11.50
C MET A 93 -0.89 -10.07 -10.24
N GLN A 94 -1.27 -11.08 -9.45
CA GLN A 94 -0.60 -11.37 -8.17
C GLN A 94 0.90 -11.69 -8.29
N PRO A 95 1.39 -12.47 -9.27
CA PRO A 95 2.80 -12.78 -9.40
C PRO A 95 3.71 -11.54 -9.52
N TYR A 96 3.18 -10.42 -10.05
CA TYR A 96 3.94 -9.18 -10.20
C TYR A 96 4.26 -8.48 -8.86
N LEU A 97 3.64 -8.89 -7.75
CA LEU A 97 4.05 -8.46 -6.41
C LEU A 97 5.40 -9.08 -6.01
N THR A 98 5.74 -10.26 -6.52
CA THR A 98 6.95 -11.01 -6.13
C THR A 98 8.09 -10.89 -7.13
N THR A 99 7.90 -10.14 -8.23
CA THR A 99 8.95 -9.85 -9.20
C THR A 99 10.21 -9.31 -8.52
N LYS A 100 11.38 -9.79 -8.94
CA LYS A 100 12.66 -9.38 -8.38
C LYS A 100 12.85 -7.87 -8.57
N CYS A 101 12.73 -7.13 -7.48
CA CYS A 101 12.87 -5.69 -7.50
C CYS A 101 14.34 -5.29 -7.57
N SER A 102 14.75 -4.70 -8.70
CA SER A 102 16.13 -4.33 -9.00
C SER A 102 16.29 -2.87 -9.44
N ASN A 103 15.24 -2.27 -10.01
CA ASN A 103 15.28 -0.91 -10.56
C ASN A 103 13.98 -0.12 -10.28
N GLN A 104 13.94 1.15 -10.68
CA GLN A 104 12.80 2.05 -10.46
C GLN A 104 11.50 1.58 -11.14
N ASN A 105 11.59 0.97 -12.32
CA ASN A 105 10.43 0.47 -13.04
C ASN A 105 9.80 -0.72 -12.31
N ASP A 106 10.62 -1.61 -11.74
CA ASP A 106 10.12 -2.74 -10.94
C ASP A 106 9.33 -2.23 -9.72
N PHE A 107 9.82 -1.19 -9.05
CA PHE A 107 9.09 -0.57 -7.93
C PHE A 107 7.73 -0.01 -8.37
N MET A 108 7.65 0.60 -9.56
CA MET A 108 6.39 1.14 -10.10
C MET A 108 5.40 0.03 -10.45
N VAL A 109 5.88 -1.08 -11.02
CA VAL A 109 5.04 -2.26 -11.28
C VAL A 109 4.44 -2.77 -9.97
N ILE A 110 5.27 -3.03 -8.95
CA ILE A 110 4.80 -3.51 -7.64
C ILE A 110 3.77 -2.56 -7.03
N CYS A 111 4.04 -1.25 -7.05
CA CYS A 111 3.13 -0.26 -6.48
C CYS A 111 1.79 -0.20 -7.22
N ASN A 112 1.79 -0.25 -8.55
CA ASN A 112 0.55 -0.22 -9.32
C ASN A 112 -0.23 -1.53 -9.19
N VAL A 113 0.44 -2.68 -9.15
CA VAL A 113 -0.19 -3.97 -8.93
C VAL A 113 -0.84 -4.02 -7.54
N ALA A 114 -0.15 -3.55 -6.50
CA ALA A 114 -0.73 -3.46 -5.16
C ALA A 114 -2.00 -2.59 -5.15
N LYS A 115 -2.00 -1.44 -5.84
CA LYS A 115 -3.19 -0.58 -5.99
C LYS A 115 -4.32 -1.25 -6.78
N ILE A 116 -4.01 -2.01 -7.82
CA ILE A 116 -5.01 -2.78 -8.57
C ILE A 116 -5.66 -3.80 -7.63
N LEU A 117 -4.85 -4.63 -6.96
CA LEU A 117 -5.32 -5.70 -6.07
C LEU A 117 -6.14 -5.15 -4.89
N GLU A 118 -5.72 -4.01 -4.32
CA GLU A 118 -6.48 -3.28 -3.30
C GLU A 118 -7.93 -2.98 -3.72
N LEU A 119 -8.13 -2.60 -4.98
CA LEU A 119 -9.44 -2.24 -5.53
C LEU A 119 -10.26 -3.46 -5.97
N VAL A 120 -9.61 -4.50 -6.50
CA VAL A 120 -10.32 -5.59 -7.19
C VAL A 120 -10.59 -6.81 -6.30
N VAL A 121 -9.69 -7.14 -5.37
CA VAL A 121 -9.84 -8.34 -4.54
C VAL A 121 -11.10 -8.31 -3.67
N PRO A 122 -11.46 -7.18 -3.01
CA PRO A 122 -12.71 -7.09 -2.26
C PRO A 122 -13.99 -7.26 -3.09
N LEU A 123 -13.89 -7.25 -4.42
CA LEU A 123 -15.01 -7.44 -5.35
C LEU A 123 -15.05 -8.84 -5.97
N MET A 124 -14.11 -9.72 -5.64
CA MET A 124 -14.10 -11.09 -6.15
C MET A 124 -15.22 -11.90 -5.50
N GLU A 125 -15.94 -12.67 -6.32
CA GLU A 125 -16.86 -13.69 -5.84
C GLU A 125 -16.05 -14.95 -5.49
N HIS A 126 -16.11 -15.38 -4.23
CA HIS A 126 -15.45 -16.59 -3.73
C HIS A 126 -13.95 -16.72 -4.10
N PRO A 127 -13.09 -15.73 -3.77
CA PRO A 127 -11.64 -15.88 -3.93
C PRO A 127 -11.13 -17.10 -3.15
N SER A 128 -10.17 -17.84 -3.71
CA SER A 128 -9.62 -19.02 -3.03
C SER A 128 -8.79 -18.62 -1.81
N GLU A 129 -8.90 -19.40 -0.73
CA GLU A 129 -8.14 -19.15 0.50
C GLU A 129 -6.63 -19.18 0.26
N THR A 130 -6.15 -20.09 -0.60
CA THR A 130 -4.74 -20.17 -0.98
C THR A 130 -4.26 -18.88 -1.64
N PHE A 131 -5.03 -18.33 -2.57
CA PHE A 131 -4.69 -17.06 -3.24
C PHE A 131 -4.59 -15.91 -2.23
N LEU A 132 -5.56 -15.81 -1.33
CA LEU A 132 -5.60 -14.78 -0.29
C LEU A 132 -4.41 -14.90 0.67
N ALA A 133 -4.11 -16.11 1.15
CA ALA A 133 -2.99 -16.37 2.05
C ALA A 133 -1.64 -16.02 1.40
N THR A 134 -1.42 -16.44 0.15
CA THR A 134 -0.19 -16.10 -0.60
C THR A 134 -0.05 -14.59 -0.77
N MET A 135 -1.14 -13.90 -1.12
CA MET A 135 -1.12 -12.45 -1.30
C MET A 135 -0.80 -11.71 0.01
N GLU A 136 -1.40 -12.11 1.14
CA GLU A 136 -1.07 -11.54 2.46
C GLU A 136 0.41 -11.73 2.80
N GLU A 137 0.94 -12.93 2.58
CA GLU A 137 2.35 -13.25 2.83
C GLU A 137 3.29 -12.39 1.98
N ASP A 138 3.00 -12.26 0.69
CA ASP A 138 3.81 -11.48 -0.24
C ASP A 138 3.77 -9.98 0.07
N LEU A 139 2.58 -9.43 0.38
CA LEU A 139 2.45 -8.05 0.86
C LEU A 139 3.26 -7.83 2.15
N MET A 140 3.23 -8.77 3.09
CA MET A 140 4.00 -8.68 4.32
C MET A 140 5.51 -8.69 4.06
N LYS A 141 5.99 -9.56 3.16
CA LYS A 141 7.42 -9.59 2.75
C LYS A 141 7.83 -8.25 2.15
N LEU A 142 6.99 -7.65 1.30
CA LEU A 142 7.25 -6.34 0.71
C LEU A 142 7.32 -5.23 1.77
N ILE A 143 6.40 -5.24 2.73
CA ILE A 143 6.35 -4.33 3.89
C ILE A 143 7.61 -4.45 4.76
N ILE A 144 8.23 -5.62 4.83
CA ILE A 144 9.45 -5.86 5.63
C ILE A 144 10.72 -5.45 4.88
N LYS A 145 10.74 -5.61 3.56
CA LYS A 145 11.98 -5.53 2.77
C LYS A 145 12.21 -4.19 2.08
N HIS A 146 11.16 -3.50 1.61
CA HIS A 146 11.31 -2.37 0.69
C HIS A 146 11.13 -0.98 1.33
N GLY A 147 11.31 0.08 0.55
CA GLY A 147 11.25 1.47 0.98
C GLY A 147 9.83 2.00 1.18
N MET A 148 9.74 3.25 1.67
CA MET A 148 8.48 3.88 2.12
C MET A 148 7.32 3.79 1.13
N THR A 149 7.55 4.12 -0.16
CA THR A 149 6.48 4.12 -1.17
C THR A 149 5.85 2.75 -1.36
N VAL A 150 6.68 1.69 -1.40
CA VAL A 150 6.20 0.31 -1.50
C VAL A 150 5.44 -0.07 -0.23
N VAL A 151 6.00 0.25 0.95
CA VAL A 151 5.36 -0.03 2.24
C VAL A 151 3.98 0.62 2.30
N GLN A 152 3.85 1.89 1.90
CA GLN A 152 2.58 2.61 1.93
C GLN A 152 1.50 1.91 1.08
N HIS A 153 1.81 1.57 -0.17
CA HIS A 153 0.83 0.92 -1.06
C HIS A 153 0.53 -0.52 -0.65
N CYS A 154 1.53 -1.26 -0.15
CA CYS A 154 1.33 -2.63 0.31
C CYS A 154 0.51 -2.69 1.60
N VAL A 155 0.70 -1.75 2.55
CA VAL A 155 -0.13 -1.68 3.76
C VAL A 155 -1.57 -1.30 3.41
N SER A 156 -1.79 -0.38 2.46
CA SER A 156 -3.14 -0.04 1.97
C SER A 156 -3.86 -1.25 1.40
N CYS A 157 -3.18 -2.00 0.50
CA CYS A 157 -3.69 -3.22 -0.08
C CYS A 157 -3.97 -4.30 0.98
N LEU A 158 -3.03 -4.52 1.91
CA LEU A 158 -3.21 -5.47 3.01
C LEU A 158 -4.42 -5.11 3.87
N GLY A 159 -4.61 -3.82 4.17
CA GLY A 159 -5.79 -3.30 4.86
C GLY A 159 -7.09 -3.61 4.14
N ALA A 160 -7.16 -3.35 2.83
CA ALA A 160 -8.35 -3.64 2.05
C ALA A 160 -8.69 -5.14 2.02
N VAL A 161 -7.68 -6.01 1.88
CA VAL A 161 -7.85 -7.47 1.83
C VAL A 161 -8.25 -8.03 3.20
N VAL A 162 -7.51 -7.67 4.24
CA VAL A 162 -7.74 -8.22 5.59
C VAL A 162 -9.08 -7.74 6.16
N ASN A 163 -9.35 -6.44 6.11
CA ASN A 163 -10.56 -5.87 6.71
C ASN A 163 -11.85 -6.24 5.97
N LYS A 164 -11.79 -6.55 4.67
CA LYS A 164 -12.99 -6.81 3.85
C LYS A 164 -13.19 -8.26 3.45
N VAL A 165 -12.12 -9.07 3.46
CA VAL A 165 -12.17 -10.43 2.89
C VAL A 165 -11.72 -11.48 3.89
N THR A 166 -10.47 -11.43 4.37
CA THR A 166 -9.87 -12.58 5.09
C THR A 166 -10.11 -12.57 6.59
N GLN A 167 -10.26 -11.38 7.19
CA GLN A 167 -10.31 -11.20 8.64
C GLN A 167 -9.10 -11.81 9.39
N ASN A 168 -7.94 -11.94 8.72
CA ASN A 168 -6.72 -12.47 9.34
C ASN A 168 -5.99 -11.44 10.21
N PHE A 169 -6.70 -10.89 11.20
CA PHE A 169 -6.20 -9.81 12.06
C PHE A 169 -4.99 -10.23 12.90
N LYS A 170 -4.89 -11.51 13.26
CA LYS A 170 -3.75 -12.05 14.02
C LYS A 170 -2.42 -11.83 13.31
N PHE A 171 -2.39 -11.97 11.99
CA PHE A 171 -1.18 -11.80 11.19
C PHE A 171 -0.71 -10.33 11.19
N VAL A 172 -1.65 -9.39 11.03
CA VAL A 172 -1.39 -7.95 11.09
C VAL A 172 -0.98 -7.52 12.51
N TRP A 173 -1.65 -8.06 13.54
CA TRP A 173 -1.34 -7.80 14.94
C TRP A 173 0.10 -8.17 15.31
N ALA A 174 0.57 -9.32 14.85
CA ALA A 174 1.95 -9.76 15.08
C ALA A 174 2.96 -8.79 14.43
N CYS A 175 2.65 -8.31 13.22
CA CYS A 175 3.50 -7.33 12.53
C CYS A 175 3.54 -5.98 13.26
N PHE A 176 2.38 -5.48 13.68
CA PHE A 176 2.27 -4.24 14.47
C PHE A 176 3.10 -4.34 15.75
N ASN A 177 2.90 -5.39 16.55
CA ASN A 177 3.62 -5.58 17.82
C ASN A 177 5.13 -5.64 17.66
N ARG A 178 5.63 -6.21 16.55
CA ARG A 178 7.06 -6.23 16.25
C ARG A 178 7.64 -4.83 16.08
N TYR A 179 7.00 -3.98 15.27
CA TYR A 179 7.49 -2.62 15.03
C TYR A 179 7.22 -1.68 16.21
N TYR A 180 6.02 -1.76 16.81
CA TYR A 180 5.68 -1.00 18.01
C TYR A 180 6.63 -1.36 19.16
N GLY A 181 6.86 -2.65 19.40
CA GLY A 181 7.78 -3.11 20.43
C GLY A 181 9.23 -2.67 20.20
N ALA A 182 9.69 -2.62 18.95
CA ALA A 182 11.00 -2.06 18.61
C ALA A 182 11.09 -0.56 18.97
N LEU A 183 10.06 0.23 18.62
CA LEU A 183 9.99 1.64 18.99
C LEU A 183 9.94 1.86 20.49
N SER A 184 9.11 1.10 21.23
CA SER A 184 9.03 1.22 22.68
C SER A 184 10.35 0.90 23.35
N LYS A 185 11.09 -0.11 22.88
CA LYS A 185 12.43 -0.43 23.38
C LYS A 185 13.41 0.72 23.14
N LEU A 186 13.43 1.28 21.93
CA LEU A 186 14.29 2.42 21.61
C LEU A 186 13.93 3.68 22.42
N LYS A 187 12.63 3.96 22.62
CA LYS A 187 12.18 5.05 23.51
C LYS A 187 12.70 4.85 24.93
N ASN A 188 12.51 3.67 25.52
CA ASN A 188 12.93 3.40 26.90
C ASN A 188 14.46 3.57 27.06
N GLN A 189 15.24 3.01 26.13
CA GLN A 189 16.71 3.14 26.14
C GLN A 189 17.17 4.60 26.02
N HIS A 190 16.51 5.40 25.18
CA HIS A 190 16.82 6.83 25.06
C HIS A 190 16.41 7.64 26.29
N GLN A 191 15.34 7.24 26.99
CA GLN A 191 14.93 7.87 28.26
C GLN A 191 15.90 7.55 29.40
N GLU A 192 16.46 6.34 29.42
CA GLU A 192 17.47 5.92 30.41
C GLU A 192 18.82 6.62 30.19
N ASP A 193 19.26 6.75 28.93
CA ASP A 193 20.49 7.44 28.57
C ASP A 193 20.32 8.26 27.27
N PRO A 194 20.00 9.57 27.39
CA PRO A 194 19.83 10.46 26.24
C PRO A 194 21.11 10.67 25.41
N ASN A 195 22.29 10.40 25.98
CA ASN A 195 23.57 10.55 25.28
C ASN A 195 24.03 9.25 24.60
N SER A 196 23.23 8.18 24.72
CA SER A 196 23.55 6.89 24.14
C SER A 196 23.57 6.94 22.61
N THR A 197 24.58 6.31 22.00
CA THR A 197 24.67 6.18 20.54
C THR A 197 23.76 5.10 19.97
N ILE A 198 22.95 4.42 20.80
CA ILE A 198 22.07 3.31 20.39
C ILE A 198 21.07 3.76 19.32
N LEU A 199 20.46 4.94 19.47
CA LEU A 199 19.48 5.44 18.51
C LEU A 199 20.12 5.73 17.16
N THR A 200 21.30 6.34 17.18
CA THR A 200 22.08 6.63 15.97
C THR A 200 22.49 5.33 15.27
N ALA A 201 22.97 4.33 16.03
CA ALA A 201 23.36 3.03 15.48
C ALA A 201 22.16 2.27 14.88
N ASN A 202 20.97 2.43 15.45
CA ASN A 202 19.73 1.77 15.00
C ASN A 202 18.81 2.68 14.17
N LYS A 203 19.32 3.81 13.66
CA LYS A 203 18.52 4.83 12.96
C LYS A 203 17.69 4.24 11.81
N PRO A 204 18.21 3.36 10.92
CA PRO A 204 17.39 2.78 9.85
C PRO A 204 16.20 1.96 10.38
N ALA A 205 16.40 1.21 11.47
CA ALA A 205 15.33 0.43 12.10
C ALA A 205 14.29 1.34 12.78
N LEU A 206 14.74 2.42 13.43
CA LEU A 206 13.88 3.45 14.02
C LEU A 206 12.98 4.10 12.97
N LEU A 207 13.57 4.65 11.91
CA LEU A 207 12.84 5.33 10.83
C LEU A 207 11.83 4.39 10.16
N ARG A 208 12.22 3.13 9.91
CA ARG A 208 11.32 2.11 9.36
C ARG A 208 10.16 1.84 10.30
N SER A 209 10.44 1.66 11.59
CA SER A 209 9.40 1.33 12.57
C SER A 209 8.41 2.48 12.76
N LEU A 210 8.88 3.73 12.81
CA LEU A 210 8.03 4.93 12.88
C LEU A 210 7.06 4.99 11.69
N PHE A 211 7.59 4.84 10.49
CA PHE A 211 6.77 4.87 9.28
C PHE A 211 5.77 3.72 9.22
N THR A 212 6.22 2.49 9.47
CA THR A 212 5.36 1.30 9.35
C THR A 212 4.28 1.28 10.42
N VAL A 213 4.56 1.68 11.67
CA VAL A 213 3.53 1.77 12.72
C VAL A 213 2.46 2.79 12.32
N GLY A 214 2.85 3.99 11.88
CA GLY A 214 1.90 4.98 11.41
C GLY A 214 1.06 4.48 10.22
N ALA A 215 1.72 3.90 9.21
CA ALA A 215 1.03 3.36 8.03
C ALA A 215 0.02 2.26 8.41
N LEU A 216 0.37 1.35 9.34
CA LEU A 216 -0.56 0.34 9.84
C LEU A 216 -1.74 0.99 10.56
N CYS A 217 -1.51 1.97 11.44
CA CYS A 217 -2.57 2.67 12.17
C CYS A 217 -3.52 3.45 11.25
N ARG A 218 -3.12 3.81 10.04
CA ARG A 218 -4.02 4.43 9.05
C ARG A 218 -5.07 3.46 8.51
N HIS A 219 -4.72 2.19 8.37
CA HIS A 219 -5.55 1.20 7.67
C HIS A 219 -6.15 0.16 8.61
N PHE A 220 -5.69 0.09 9.86
CA PHE A 220 -6.17 -0.84 10.88
C PHE A 220 -6.45 -0.11 12.18
N ASP A 221 -7.66 -0.31 12.70
CA ASP A 221 -8.05 0.15 14.03
C ASP A 221 -7.66 -0.90 15.08
N PHE A 222 -6.47 -0.75 15.64
CA PHE A 222 -5.93 -1.66 16.65
C PHE A 222 -6.66 -1.59 18.00
N ASP A 223 -7.61 -0.66 18.17
CA ASP A 223 -8.48 -0.61 19.34
C ASP A 223 -9.69 -1.55 19.23
N GLN A 224 -9.92 -2.19 18.09
CA GLN A 224 -10.97 -3.20 17.94
C GLN A 224 -10.66 -4.49 18.72
N GLU A 225 -11.72 -5.16 19.18
CA GLU A 225 -11.62 -6.41 19.97
C GLU A 225 -10.88 -7.52 19.20
N ASP A 226 -11.02 -7.57 17.88
CA ASP A 226 -10.33 -8.54 17.02
C ASP A 226 -8.79 -8.44 17.09
N PHE A 227 -8.27 -7.27 17.49
CA PHE A 227 -6.84 -7.04 17.68
C PHE A 227 -6.41 -7.20 19.14
N LYS A 228 -6.99 -6.38 20.03
CA LYS A 228 -6.52 -6.29 21.43
C LYS A 228 -7.21 -7.24 22.39
N GLY A 229 -8.22 -7.99 21.92
CA GLY A 229 -9.07 -8.84 22.75
C GLY A 229 -9.73 -8.03 23.87
N ASN A 230 -9.74 -8.60 25.08
CA ASN A 230 -10.35 -7.98 26.26
C ASN A 230 -9.47 -6.91 26.94
N SER A 231 -8.37 -6.49 26.31
CA SER A 231 -7.48 -5.47 26.87
C SER A 231 -8.19 -4.12 26.92
N LYS A 232 -8.20 -3.49 28.11
CA LYS A 232 -8.70 -2.12 28.30
C LYS A 232 -7.71 -1.04 27.85
N VAL A 233 -6.54 -1.43 27.33
CA VAL A 233 -5.54 -0.47 26.85
C VAL A 233 -6.05 0.18 25.57
N ASN A 234 -5.95 1.51 25.49
CA ASN A 234 -6.16 2.25 24.26
C ASN A 234 -4.86 2.25 23.45
N ILE A 235 -4.84 1.49 22.37
CA ILE A 235 -3.66 1.32 21.53
C ILE A 235 -3.36 2.62 20.78
N LYS A 236 -4.38 3.33 20.29
CA LYS A 236 -4.18 4.61 19.60
C LYS A 236 -3.51 5.67 20.49
N ASP A 237 -3.87 5.73 21.77
CA ASP A 237 -3.31 6.69 22.73
C ASP A 237 -1.83 6.35 23.00
N LYS A 238 -1.50 5.05 23.07
CA LYS A 238 -0.12 4.58 23.23
C LYS A 238 0.74 4.85 22.00
N VAL A 239 0.19 4.68 20.80
CA VAL A 239 0.87 5.04 19.56
C VAL A 239 1.08 6.55 19.48
N LEU A 240 0.07 7.36 19.85
CA LEU A 240 0.18 8.82 19.91
C LEU A 240 1.33 9.24 20.83
N GLU A 241 1.32 8.78 22.09
CA GLU A 241 2.37 9.09 23.07
C GLU A 241 3.77 8.72 22.57
N LEU A 242 3.89 7.58 21.89
CA LEU A 242 5.16 7.08 21.35
C LEU A 242 5.65 7.93 20.18
N LEU A 243 4.78 8.28 19.24
CA LEU A 243 5.15 9.11 18.09
C LEU A 243 5.46 10.55 18.51
N MET A 244 4.64 11.13 19.41
CA MET A 244 4.85 12.47 20.01
C MET A 244 6.18 12.57 20.77
N TYR A 245 6.68 11.47 21.32
CA TYR A 245 8.02 11.46 21.92
C TYR A 245 9.11 11.69 20.87
N PHE A 246 9.03 11.00 19.72
CA PHE A 246 10.04 11.10 18.67
C PHE A 246 9.96 12.38 17.83
N THR A 247 8.86 13.16 17.91
CA THR A 247 8.81 14.50 17.30
C THR A 247 9.71 15.51 18.01
N LYS A 248 10.09 15.25 19.27
CA LYS A 248 11.00 16.10 20.06
C LYS A 248 12.47 15.65 19.98
N HIS A 249 12.77 14.68 19.12
CA HIS A 249 14.13 14.16 18.93
C HIS A 249 15.03 15.21 18.24
N SER A 250 16.36 15.15 18.43
CA SER A 250 17.30 16.13 17.83
C SER A 250 17.52 15.93 16.32
N ASP A 251 17.36 14.70 15.84
CA ASP A 251 17.52 14.33 14.42
C ASP A 251 16.25 14.61 13.59
N GLU A 252 16.38 15.43 12.55
CA GLU A 252 15.28 15.89 11.68
C GLU A 252 14.59 14.75 10.90
N GLU A 253 15.32 13.71 10.51
CA GLU A 253 14.71 12.58 9.80
C GLU A 253 13.79 11.78 10.73
N VAL A 254 14.18 11.64 12.00
CA VAL A 254 13.37 11.00 13.05
C VAL A 254 12.10 11.81 13.28
N GLN A 255 12.23 13.13 13.46
CA GLN A 255 11.09 14.04 13.60
C GLN A 255 10.13 13.92 12.42
N THR A 256 10.66 14.00 11.19
CA THR A 256 9.89 13.88 9.95
C THR A 256 9.10 12.58 9.89
N LYS A 257 9.73 11.43 10.23
CA LYS A 257 9.04 10.13 10.22
C LYS A 257 8.00 10.01 11.33
N ALA A 258 8.26 10.57 12.50
CA ALA A 258 7.28 10.63 13.58
C ALA A 258 6.05 11.46 13.18
N ILE A 259 6.25 12.63 12.57
CA ILE A 259 5.16 13.50 12.08
C ILE A 259 4.37 12.82 10.96
N ILE A 260 5.04 12.16 10.01
CA ILE A 260 4.34 11.35 8.97
C ILE A 260 3.48 10.27 9.63
N GLY A 261 4.02 9.58 10.65
CA GLY A 261 3.29 8.56 11.40
C GLY A 261 2.07 9.13 12.14
N LEU A 262 2.18 10.31 12.74
CA LEU A 262 1.06 11.02 13.37
C LEU A 262 -0.01 11.38 12.35
N GLY A 263 0.38 11.93 11.20
CA GLY A 263 -0.55 12.25 10.11
C GLY A 263 -1.35 11.03 9.67
N PHE A 264 -0.71 9.87 9.56
CA PHE A 264 -1.38 8.61 9.28
C PHE A 264 -2.36 8.18 10.39
N ALA A 265 -1.97 8.29 11.66
CA ALA A 265 -2.86 8.00 12.79
C ALA A 265 -4.08 8.95 12.84
N PHE A 266 -3.89 10.23 12.50
CA PHE A 266 -4.98 11.21 12.48
C PHE A 266 -6.00 10.97 11.37
N ILE A 267 -5.60 10.40 10.24
CA ILE A 267 -6.54 10.02 9.17
C ILE A 267 -7.52 8.96 9.69
N GLN A 268 -7.05 8.00 10.48
CA GLN A 268 -7.90 6.96 11.08
C GLN A 268 -8.68 7.47 12.30
N HIS A 269 -8.06 8.30 13.13
CA HIS A 269 -8.66 8.83 14.36
C HIS A 269 -8.54 10.37 14.42
N PRO A 270 -9.42 11.11 13.72
CA PRO A 270 -9.35 12.57 13.67
C PRO A 270 -9.48 13.24 15.04
N SER A 271 -10.12 12.58 16.01
CA SER A 271 -10.27 13.10 17.38
C SER A 271 -8.94 13.36 18.08
N LEU A 272 -7.87 12.65 17.72
CA LEU A 272 -6.54 12.84 18.31
C LEU A 272 -5.95 14.23 18.01
N MET A 273 -6.43 14.92 16.96
CA MET A 273 -6.02 16.30 16.65
C MET A 273 -6.47 17.31 17.73
N PHE A 274 -7.43 16.95 18.58
CA PHE A 274 -7.91 17.83 19.64
C PHE A 274 -7.06 17.76 20.92
N GLU A 275 -6.16 16.79 21.03
CA GLU A 275 -5.27 16.64 22.17
C GLU A 275 -4.35 17.86 22.31
N GLN A 276 -4.16 18.33 23.54
CA GLN A 276 -3.45 19.57 23.79
C GLN A 276 -1.99 19.50 23.33
N GLU A 277 -1.34 18.34 23.50
CA GLU A 277 0.04 18.13 23.08
C GLU A 277 0.21 18.23 21.56
N VAL A 278 -0.79 17.77 20.80
CA VAL A 278 -0.79 17.83 19.33
C VAL A 278 -0.99 19.26 18.84
N LYS A 279 -1.80 20.06 19.53
CA LYS A 279 -1.99 21.50 19.21
C LYS A 279 -0.73 22.34 19.41
N THR A 280 0.21 21.85 20.23
CA THR A 280 1.47 22.54 20.55
C THR A 280 2.68 22.04 19.76
N LEU A 281 2.46 21.13 18.80
CA LEU A 281 3.50 20.65 17.88
C LEU A 281 3.95 21.75 16.92
#